data_AF-A0A4U7BSK7-F1
#
_entry.id   AF-A0A4U7BSK7-F1
#
_cell.length_a   1.000
_cell.length_b   1.000
_cell.length_c   1.000
_cell.angle_alpha   90.00
_cell.angle_beta   90.00
_cell.angle_gamma   90.00
#
_symmetry.space_group_name_H-M   'P 1'
#
loop_
_entity.id
_entity.type
_entity.pdbx_description
1 polymer ?
#
loop_
_entity_poly.entity_id
_entity_poly.type
_entity_poly.pdbx_seq_one_letter_code
_entity_poly.pdbx_strand_id
1 'polypeptide(L)'
;MLFSFILLLCEALIKSYQTWYKGGVFKLYFYIKKANKEFKLFQEIFKELEQINSNILEGILNNKQLLLNLLNTHKDYKPIIENISHNFDYVLKHFNLIEEWLLSDDFNEKYKKENHPYPSLLDPKKLNDEKEEINYTNIPA
;
A
#
# COMPACT_ATOMS: atom_id res chain seq x y z
N MET A 1 -14.65 3.82 13.39
CA MET A 1 -15.80 3.11 12.80
C MET A 1 -17.16 3.75 13.13
N LEU A 2 -17.53 3.93 14.41
CA LEU A 2 -18.80 4.57 14.81
C LEU A 2 -18.96 6.00 14.26
N PHE A 3 -17.87 6.78 14.26
CA PHE A 3 -17.83 8.14 13.72
C PHE A 3 -18.12 8.20 12.21
N SER A 4 -17.62 7.24 11.44
CA SER A 4 -17.82 7.15 9.99
C SER A 4 -19.28 6.84 9.62
N PHE A 5 -19.96 6.03 10.43
CA PHE A 5 -21.39 5.74 10.25
C PHE A 5 -22.27 6.97 10.48
N ILE A 6 -21.97 7.71 11.55
CA ILE A 6 -22.71 8.93 11.92
C ILE A 6 -22.58 9.98 10.81
N LEU A 7 -21.40 10.15 10.23
CA LEU A 7 -21.18 11.07 9.10
C LEU A 7 -22.04 10.72 7.88
N LEU A 8 -22.06 9.45 7.47
CA LEU A 8 -22.86 8.98 6.34
C LEU A 8 -24.37 9.15 6.60
N LEU A 9 -24.81 8.95 7.84
CA LEU A 9 -26.20 9.17 8.26
C LEU A 9 -26.57 10.66 8.26
N CYS A 10 -25.71 11.53 8.79
CA CYS A 10 -25.88 12.98 8.74
C CYS A 10 -25.99 13.46 7.29
N GLU A 11 -25.13 12.97 6.40
CA GLU A 11 -25.17 13.32 4.98
C GLU A 11 -26.48 12.85 4.31
N ALA A 12 -26.93 11.62 4.62
CA ALA A 12 -28.21 11.10 4.15
C ALA A 12 -29.41 11.96 4.62
N LEU A 13 -29.40 12.36 5.90
CA LEU A 13 -30.42 13.24 6.49
C LEU A 13 -30.43 14.61 5.82
N ILE A 14 -29.28 15.25 5.63
CA ILE A 14 -29.15 16.55 4.96
C ILE A 14 -29.69 16.48 3.52
N LYS A 15 -29.30 15.45 2.75
CA LYS A 15 -29.78 15.26 1.36
C LYS A 15 -31.29 15.01 1.30
N SER A 16 -31.85 14.28 2.26
CA SER A 16 -33.30 14.06 2.34
C SER A 16 -34.06 15.34 2.68
N TYR A 17 -33.53 16.16 3.60
CA TYR A 17 -34.12 17.42 4.03
C TYR A 17 -34.14 18.45 2.90
N GLN A 18 -33.03 18.57 2.16
CA GLN A 18 -32.95 19.42 0.96
C GLN A 18 -33.94 19.01 -0.14
N THR A 19 -34.42 17.75 -0.13
CA THR A 19 -35.37 17.22 -1.10
C THR A 19 -36.75 16.92 -0.51
N TRP A 20 -37.04 17.45 0.70
CA TRP A 20 -38.27 17.20 1.46
C TRP A 20 -39.54 17.44 0.65
N TYR A 21 -39.61 18.59 -0.04
CA TYR A 21 -40.73 19.00 -0.91
C TYR A 21 -40.87 18.17 -2.21
N LYS A 22 -39.93 17.28 -2.51
CA LYS A 22 -39.94 16.37 -3.67
C LYS A 22 -40.00 14.90 -3.23
N GLY A 23 -40.84 14.59 -2.24
CA GLY A 23 -40.98 13.23 -1.70
C GLY A 23 -39.81 12.80 -0.82
N GLY A 24 -39.25 13.71 -0.02
CA GLY A 24 -38.01 13.47 0.73
C GLY A 24 -38.07 12.33 1.74
N VAL A 25 -39.25 11.96 2.24
CA VAL A 25 -39.42 10.79 3.14
C VAL A 25 -39.12 9.47 2.42
N PHE A 26 -39.60 9.30 1.17
CA PHE A 26 -39.26 8.11 0.36
C PHE A 26 -37.78 8.10 -0.03
N LYS A 27 -37.20 9.28 -0.27
CA LYS A 27 -35.77 9.44 -0.57
C LYS A 27 -34.89 9.20 0.66
N LEU A 28 -35.37 9.52 1.86
CA LEU A 28 -34.66 9.29 3.12
C LEU A 28 -34.37 7.80 3.31
N TYR A 29 -35.37 6.94 3.14
CA TYR A 29 -35.17 5.49 3.20
C TYR A 29 -34.11 5.02 2.20
N PHE A 30 -34.14 5.54 0.96
CA PHE A 30 -33.15 5.21 -0.06
C PHE A 30 -31.74 5.67 0.31
N TYR A 31 -31.59 6.90 0.82
CA TYR A 31 -30.29 7.44 1.24
C TYR A 31 -29.73 6.73 2.47
N ILE A 32 -30.57 6.40 3.47
CA ILE A 32 -30.16 5.58 4.62
C ILE A 32 -29.72 4.19 4.13
N LYS A 33 -30.48 3.56 3.22
CA LYS A 33 -30.12 2.26 2.66
C LYS A 33 -28.79 2.31 1.90
N LYS A 34 -28.51 3.41 1.18
CA LYS A 34 -27.22 3.64 0.51
C LYS A 34 -26.08 3.81 1.52
N ALA A 35 -26.25 4.69 2.51
CA ALA A 35 -25.28 4.91 3.59
C ALA A 35 -24.93 3.61 4.34
N ASN A 36 -25.94 2.76 4.61
CA ASN A 36 -25.71 1.44 5.21
C ASN A 36 -24.87 0.50 4.33
N LYS A 37 -25.05 0.53 3.00
CA LYS A 37 -24.23 -0.27 2.08
C LYS A 37 -22.78 0.22 2.05
N GLU A 38 -22.59 1.53 1.95
CA GLU A 38 -21.26 2.15 1.96
C GLU A 38 -20.55 1.89 3.29
N PHE A 39 -21.27 1.98 4.41
CA PHE A 39 -20.71 1.65 5.72
C PHE A 39 -20.27 0.19 5.82
N LYS A 40 -21.06 -0.77 5.31
CA LYS A 40 -20.65 -2.18 5.27
C LYS A 40 -19.37 -2.40 4.48
N LEU A 41 -19.25 -1.77 3.30
CA LEU A 41 -18.01 -1.80 2.50
C LEU A 41 -16.82 -1.25 3.30
N PHE A 42 -16.99 -0.13 4.01
CA PHE A 42 -15.95 0.38 4.90
C PHE A 42 -15.59 -0.61 6.01
N GLN A 43 -16.58 -1.27 6.63
CA GLN A 43 -16.32 -2.28 7.66
C GLN A 43 -15.53 -3.46 7.11
N GLU A 44 -15.85 -3.93 5.90
CA GLU A 44 -15.11 -5.01 5.22
C GLU A 44 -13.65 -4.61 4.98
N ILE A 45 -13.43 -3.42 4.41
CA ILE A 45 -12.07 -2.88 4.19
C ILE A 45 -11.32 -2.75 5.53
N PHE A 46 -11.95 -2.20 6.58
CA PHE A 46 -11.31 -2.07 7.88
C PHE A 46 -10.96 -3.43 8.50
N LYS A 47 -11.81 -4.44 8.32
CA LYS A 47 -11.55 -5.79 8.81
C LYS A 47 -10.38 -6.45 8.07
N GLU A 48 -10.27 -6.23 6.76
CA GLU A 48 -9.09 -6.65 5.99
C GLU A 48 -7.83 -5.94 6.46
N LEU A 49 -7.90 -4.64 6.73
CA LEU A 49 -6.78 -3.87 7.27
C LEU A 49 -6.39 -4.29 8.70
N GLU A 50 -7.35 -4.64 9.56
CA GLU A 50 -7.09 -5.19 10.91
C GLU A 50 -6.43 -6.58 10.86
N GLN A 51 -6.64 -7.33 9.78
CA GLN A 51 -5.95 -8.62 9.55
C GLN A 51 -4.50 -8.43 9.08
N ILE A 52 -4.14 -7.26 8.56
CA ILE A 52 -2.75 -6.92 8.29
C ILE A 52 -2.03 -6.80 9.62
N ASN A 53 -0.91 -7.52 9.77
CA ASN A 53 -0.09 -7.48 10.97
C ASN A 53 0.22 -6.03 11.37
N SER A 54 0.00 -5.67 12.64
CA SER A 54 0.27 -4.33 13.16
C SER A 54 1.67 -3.83 12.82
N ASN A 55 2.65 -4.74 12.79
CA ASN A 55 4.03 -4.42 12.48
C ASN A 55 4.24 -4.05 11.00
N ILE A 56 3.47 -4.67 10.08
CA ILE A 56 3.47 -4.33 8.65
C ILE A 56 2.85 -2.94 8.47
N LEU A 57 1.71 -2.69 9.12
CA LEU A 57 1.01 -1.41 9.09
C LEU A 57 1.90 -0.27 9.64
N GLU A 58 2.59 -0.51 10.74
CA GLU A 58 3.54 0.42 11.33
C GLU A 58 4.75 0.66 10.40
N GLY A 59 5.29 -0.40 9.78
CA GLY A 59 6.34 -0.29 8.77
C GLY A 59 5.93 0.55 7.55
N ILE A 60 4.70 0.38 7.05
CA ILE A 60 4.16 1.21 5.95
C ILE A 60 4.02 2.66 6.38
N LEU A 61 3.47 2.91 7.57
CA LEU A 61 3.25 4.27 8.08
C LEU A 61 4.58 5.00 8.29
N ASN A 62 5.56 4.34 8.89
CA ASN A 62 6.88 4.91 9.18
C ASN A 62 7.67 5.21 7.90
N ASN A 63 7.54 4.35 6.88
CA ASN A 63 8.28 4.49 5.63
C ASN A 63 7.47 5.10 4.48
N LYS A 64 6.25 5.60 4.74
CA LYS A 64 5.28 6.00 3.69
C LYS A 64 5.88 6.89 2.62
N GLN A 65 6.58 7.97 3.02
CA GLN A 65 7.12 8.95 2.08
C GLN A 65 8.26 8.36 1.25
N LEU A 66 9.14 7.58 1.88
CA LEU A 66 10.26 6.93 1.22
C LEU A 66 9.77 5.86 0.23
N LEU A 67 8.82 5.03 0.65
CA LEU A 67 8.18 4.03 -0.21
C LEU A 67 7.51 4.69 -1.44
N LEU A 68 6.81 5.81 -1.23
CA LEU A 68 6.19 6.56 -2.33
C LEU A 68 7.24 7.12 -3.28
N ASN A 69 8.34 7.66 -2.75
CA ASN A 69 9.45 8.18 -3.55
C ASN A 69 10.11 7.06 -4.36
N LEU A 70 10.40 5.91 -3.74
CA LEU A 70 10.98 4.74 -4.39
C LEU A 70 10.09 4.25 -5.55
N LEU A 71 8.80 4.03 -5.29
CA LEU A 71 7.85 3.59 -6.32
C LEU A 71 7.74 4.62 -7.46
N ASN A 72 7.76 5.92 -7.15
CA ASN A 72 7.75 6.97 -8.17
C ASN A 72 9.03 7.00 -9.01
N THR A 73 10.20 6.81 -8.39
CA THR A 73 11.51 6.76 -9.08
C THR A 73 11.58 5.61 -10.09
N HIS A 74 10.92 4.49 -9.77
CA HIS A 74 10.92 3.28 -10.60
C HIS A 74 9.61 3.03 -11.35
N LYS A 75 8.68 4.00 -11.38
CA LYS A 75 7.34 3.84 -11.98
C LYS A 75 7.35 3.35 -13.44
N ASP A 76 8.40 3.72 -14.18
CA ASP A 76 8.54 3.40 -15.60
C ASP A 76 9.28 2.05 -15.83
N TYR A 77 9.71 1.38 -14.75
CA TYR A 77 10.39 0.08 -14.80
C TYR A 77 9.51 -1.00 -14.15
N LYS A 78 8.54 -1.50 -14.92
CA LYS A 78 7.50 -2.42 -14.45
C LYS A 78 8.05 -3.67 -13.70
N PRO A 79 9.12 -4.35 -14.17
CA PRO A 79 9.67 -5.51 -13.46
C PRO A 79 10.04 -5.27 -12.00
N ILE A 80 10.63 -4.12 -11.65
CA ILE A 80 10.99 -3.86 -10.25
C ILE A 80 9.75 -3.52 -9.41
N ILE A 81 8.76 -2.84 -9.97
CA ILE A 81 7.48 -2.56 -9.29
C ILE A 81 6.76 -3.86 -8.95
N GLU A 82 6.70 -4.79 -9.90
CA GLU A 82 6.14 -6.12 -9.67
C GLU A 82 6.94 -6.88 -8.62
N ASN A 83 8.27 -6.86 -8.68
CA ASN A 83 9.12 -7.55 -7.71
C ASN A 83 8.95 -7.00 -6.27
N ILE A 84 8.89 -5.67 -6.11
CA ILE A 84 8.59 -5.02 -4.82
C ILE A 84 7.22 -5.46 -4.30
N SER A 85 6.23 -5.55 -5.18
CA SER A 85 4.85 -5.88 -4.80
C SER A 85 4.71 -7.34 -4.35
N HIS A 86 5.37 -8.28 -5.04
CA HIS A 86 5.36 -9.70 -4.66
C HIS A 86 6.12 -9.98 -3.36
N ASN A 87 7.16 -9.19 -3.07
CA ASN A 87 8.03 -9.37 -1.90
C ASN A 87 7.83 -8.28 -0.85
N PHE A 88 6.63 -7.70 -0.77
CA PHE A 88 6.37 -6.46 -0.04
C PHE A 88 6.74 -6.54 1.45
N ASP A 89 6.41 -7.64 2.13
CA ASP A 89 6.76 -7.84 3.54
C ASP A 89 8.28 -7.85 3.77
N TYR A 90 9.02 -8.48 2.85
CA TYR A 90 10.49 -8.47 2.88
C TYR A 90 11.04 -7.07 2.60
N VAL A 91 10.45 -6.36 1.64
CA VAL A 91 10.83 -4.97 1.33
C VAL A 91 10.65 -4.07 2.54
N LEU A 92 9.54 -4.17 3.26
CA LEU A 92 9.33 -3.36 4.46
C LEU A 92 10.33 -3.70 5.57
N LYS A 93 10.64 -4.99 5.75
CA LYS A 93 11.58 -5.45 6.77
C LYS A 93 13.01 -4.97 6.51
N HIS A 94 13.41 -4.89 5.26
CA HIS A 94 14.78 -4.54 4.84
C HIS A 94 14.84 -3.24 4.02
N PHE A 95 13.92 -2.32 4.30
CA PHE A 95 13.64 -1.17 3.44
C PHE A 95 14.87 -0.32 3.14
N ASN A 96 15.65 0.05 4.16
CA ASN A 96 16.83 0.91 3.99
C ASN A 96 17.87 0.31 3.02
N LEU A 97 18.15 -0.99 3.15
CA LEU A 97 19.12 -1.69 2.29
C LEU A 97 18.63 -1.78 0.84
N ILE A 98 17.34 -2.05 0.67
CA ILE A 98 16.70 -2.15 -0.65
C ILE A 98 16.63 -0.77 -1.31
N GLU A 99 16.23 0.27 -0.57
CA GLU A 99 16.21 1.64 -1.07
C GLU A 99 17.60 2.10 -1.51
N GLU A 100 18.63 1.90 -0.68
CA GLU A 100 20.02 2.23 -1.03
C GLU A 100 20.44 1.55 -2.33
N TRP A 101 20.15 0.26 -2.47
CA TRP A 101 20.48 -0.50 -3.66
C TRP A 101 19.73 -0.02 -4.91
N LEU A 102 18.41 0.15 -4.82
CA LEU A 102 17.57 0.51 -5.97
C LEU A 102 17.83 1.94 -6.45
N LEU A 103 18.27 2.83 -5.56
CA LEU A 103 18.70 4.19 -5.90
C LEU A 103 20.16 4.28 -6.40
N SER A 104 20.92 3.19 -6.38
CA SER A 104 22.32 3.19 -6.79
C SER A 104 22.52 3.27 -8.31
N ASP A 105 23.64 3.85 -8.72
CA ASP A 105 24.08 3.86 -10.12
C ASP A 105 24.31 2.43 -10.66
N ASP A 106 24.83 1.55 -9.81
CA ASP A 106 25.08 0.14 -10.15
C ASP A 106 23.79 -0.60 -10.52
N PHE A 107 22.69 -0.35 -9.79
CA PHE A 107 21.38 -0.91 -10.14
C PHE A 107 20.86 -0.31 -11.45
N ASN A 108 20.97 1.01 -11.59
CA ASN A 108 20.48 1.71 -12.78
C ASN A 108 21.15 1.20 -14.06
N GLU A 109 22.48 1.11 -14.07
CA GLU A 109 23.24 0.67 -15.25
C GLU A 109 23.00 -0.82 -15.57
N LYS A 110 22.94 -1.70 -14.57
CA LYS A 110 22.80 -3.15 -14.81
C LYS A 110 21.38 -3.59 -15.14
N TYR A 111 20.37 -2.96 -14.54
CA TYR A 111 18.99 -3.45 -14.59
C TYR A 111 18.07 -2.48 -15.31
N LYS A 112 18.04 -1.21 -14.89
CA LYS A 112 17.04 -0.26 -15.38
C LYS A 112 17.30 0.17 -16.82
N LYS A 113 18.56 0.49 -17.15
CA LYS A 113 18.96 0.97 -18.48
C LYS A 113 18.79 -0.10 -19.57
N GLU A 114 19.10 -1.34 -19.24
CA GLU A 114 18.92 -2.52 -20.09
C GLU A 114 17.49 -3.10 -20.02
N ASN A 115 16.59 -2.49 -19.24
CA ASN A 115 15.23 -2.97 -18.98
C ASN A 115 15.18 -4.48 -18.65
N HIS A 116 16.07 -4.91 -17.75
CA HIS A 116 16.26 -6.32 -17.42
C HIS A 116 14.95 -6.94 -16.89
N PRO A 117 14.53 -8.14 -17.32
CA PRO A 117 13.25 -8.72 -16.93
C PRO A 117 13.19 -9.14 -15.46
N TYR A 118 14.35 -9.37 -14.83
CA TYR A 118 14.45 -9.86 -13.45
C TYR A 118 15.41 -8.99 -12.61
N PRO A 119 15.00 -7.78 -12.20
CA PRO A 119 15.84 -6.94 -11.35
C PRO A 119 15.94 -7.49 -9.93
N SER A 120 17.15 -7.50 -9.38
CA SER A 120 17.38 -7.92 -7.99
C SER A 120 16.94 -6.83 -7.00
N LEU A 121 16.30 -7.22 -5.90
CA LEU A 121 15.92 -6.31 -4.80
C LEU A 121 17.12 -5.92 -3.92
N LEU A 122 18.19 -6.71 -3.94
CA LEU A 122 19.41 -6.48 -3.16
C LEU A 122 20.63 -6.54 -4.07
N ASP A 123 21.72 -5.92 -3.67
CA ASP A 123 22.98 -5.94 -4.42
C ASP A 123 23.56 -7.37 -4.47
N PRO A 124 23.62 -8.03 -5.64
CA PRO A 124 24.19 -9.36 -5.76
C PRO A 124 25.66 -9.44 -5.32
N LYS A 125 26.41 -8.33 -5.37
CA LYS A 125 27.80 -8.30 -4.89
C LYS A 125 27.84 -8.41 -3.36
N LYS A 126 27.07 -7.59 -2.65
CA LYS A 126 26.95 -7.65 -1.17
C LYS A 126 26.42 -9.02 -0.73
N LEU A 127 25.45 -9.58 -1.46
CA LEU A 127 24.90 -10.91 -1.13
C LEU A 127 25.92 -12.06 -1.19
N ASN A 128 27.02 -11.91 -1.94
CA ASN A 128 28.10 -12.89 -2.00
C ASN A 128 29.14 -12.73 -0.89
N ASP A 129 29.11 -11.64 -0.11
CA ASP A 129 30.02 -11.44 1.00
C ASP A 129 29.41 -11.99 2.29
N GLU A 130 30.01 -13.05 2.84
CA GLU A 130 29.56 -13.72 4.07
C GLU A 130 29.63 -12.80 5.31
N LYS A 131 30.33 -11.66 5.23
CA LYS A 131 30.40 -10.67 6.31
C LYS A 131 29.23 -9.70 6.34
N GLU A 132 28.46 -9.62 5.26
CA GLU A 132 27.28 -8.75 5.19
C GLU A 132 26.14 -9.28 6.07
N GLU A 133 25.35 -8.36 6.62
CA GLU A 133 24.21 -8.70 7.47
C GLU A 133 23.20 -9.61 6.75
N ILE A 134 23.03 -9.41 5.44
CA ILE A 134 22.19 -10.23 4.58
C ILE A 134 23.06 -10.77 3.44
N ASN A 135 23.10 -12.08 3.30
CA ASN A 135 23.87 -12.78 2.28
C ASN A 135 23.20 -14.12 1.91
N TYR A 136 23.68 -14.78 0.85
CA TYR A 136 23.05 -16.02 0.37
C TYR A 136 23.07 -17.17 1.37
N THR A 137 23.92 -17.14 2.39
CA THR A 137 23.99 -18.20 3.41
C THR A 137 22.97 -18.02 4.54
N ASN A 138 22.43 -16.80 4.71
CA ASN A 138 21.54 -16.46 5.82
C ASN A 138 20.11 -16.07 5.39
N ILE A 139 19.86 -15.87 4.10
CA ILE A 139 18.51 -15.73 3.56
C ILE A 139 17.84 -17.12 3.57
N PRO A 140 16.67 -17.28 4.24
CA PRO A 140 15.94 -18.53 4.21
C PRO A 140 15.49 -18.87 2.78
N ALA A 141 15.69 -20.13 2.39
CA ALA A 141 15.35 -20.68 1.07
C ALA A 141 13.84 -20.87 0.86
#